data_AF-A0A2J9PLK5-F1
#
_entry.id   AF-A0A2J9PLK5-F1
#
_cell.length_a   1.000
_cell.length_b   1.000
_cell.length_c   1.000
_cell.angle_alpha   90.00
_cell.angle_beta   90.00
_cell.angle_gamma   90.00
#
_symmetry.space_group_name_H-M   'P 1'
#
loop_
_entity.id
_entity.type
_entity.pdbx_description
1 polymer ?
#
loop_
_entity_poly.entity_id
_entity_poly.type
_entity_poly.pdbx_seq_one_letter_code
_entity_poly.pdbx_strand_id
1 'polypeptide(L)'
;MYELLAPFIELLGLFIIILGLYLGMINIPMMLLLMGLYFIFNLFQTMAFFVGRYFIQDYKRYPGEVAKAFFITTLDAFFFRPYLLWVRLYSAFTYRAKLHSWAPIERGTIEDQSVND
;
A
#
# COMPACT_ATOMS: atom_id res chain seq x y z
N MET A 1 -4.34 -9.03 -13.52
CA MET A 1 -4.31 -7.81 -14.37
C MET A 1 -4.49 -6.51 -13.58
N TYR A 2 -5.32 -6.47 -12.53
CA TYR A 2 -5.55 -5.25 -11.72
C TYR A 2 -4.31 -4.78 -10.93
N GLU A 3 -3.44 -5.72 -10.51
CA GLU A 3 -2.27 -5.43 -9.67
C GLU A 3 -1.23 -4.50 -10.33
N LEU A 4 -1.07 -4.56 -11.65
CA LEU A 4 -0.15 -3.69 -12.40
C LEU A 4 -0.76 -2.33 -12.73
N LEU A 5 -2.09 -2.19 -12.76
CA LEU A 5 -2.77 -0.96 -13.17
C LEU A 5 -2.85 0.06 -12.02
N ALA A 6 -2.93 -0.41 -10.77
CA ALA A 6 -2.99 0.43 -9.59
C ALA A 6 -1.88 1.51 -9.51
N PRO A 7 -0.58 1.18 -9.65
CA PRO A 7 0.47 2.21 -9.61
C PRO A 7 0.40 3.22 -10.76
N PHE A 8 -0.17 2.85 -11.92
CA PHE A 8 -0.39 3.79 -13.03
C PHE A 8 -1.51 4.78 -12.73
N ILE A 9 -2.63 4.31 -12.19
CA ILE A 9 -3.76 5.18 -11.83
C ILE A 9 -3.34 6.19 -10.76
N GLU A 10 -2.52 5.75 -9.80
CA GLU A 10 -2.03 6.61 -8.71
C GLU A 10 -1.08 7.71 -9.23
N LEU A 11 -0.15 7.36 -10.13
CA LEU A 11 0.70 8.35 -10.82
C LEU A 11 -0.12 9.32 -11.68
N LEU A 12 -1.11 8.81 -12.41
CA LEU A 12 -1.99 9.62 -13.25
C LEU A 12 -2.80 10.60 -12.40
N GLY A 13 -3.30 10.18 -11.24
CA GLY A 13 -3.98 11.04 -10.28
C GLY A 13 -3.09 12.18 -9.79
N LEU A 14 -1.84 11.87 -9.38
CA LEU A 14 -0.87 12.88 -8.98
C LEU A 14 -0.57 13.87 -10.13
N PHE A 15 -0.41 13.36 -11.34
CA PHE A 15 -0.17 14.17 -12.54
C PHE A 15 -1.33 15.13 -12.83
N ILE A 16 -2.58 14.67 -12.76
CA ILE A 16 -3.77 15.53 -12.97
C ILE A 16 -3.84 16.64 -11.92
N ILE A 17 -3.53 16.35 -10.66
CA ILE A 17 -3.52 17.36 -9.59
C ILE A 17 -2.47 18.43 -9.90
N ILE A 18 -1.24 18.03 -10.24
CA ILE A 18 -0.16 18.97 -10.59
C ILE A 18 -0.53 19.80 -11.83
N LEU A 19 -1.08 19.16 -12.86
CA LEU A 19 -1.48 19.82 -14.08
C LEU A 19 -2.59 20.85 -13.83
N GLY A 20 -3.60 20.49 -13.03
CA GLY A 20 -4.69 21.43 -12.70
C GLY A 20 -4.23 22.59 -11.82
N LEU A 21 -3.20 22.40 -10.98
CA LEU A 21 -2.55 23.49 -10.25
C LEU A 21 -1.79 24.42 -11.21
N TYR A 22 -1.05 23.86 -12.17
CA TYR A 22 -0.31 24.63 -13.16
C TYR A 22 -1.23 25.46 -14.07
N LEU A 23 -2.38 24.90 -14.46
CA LEU A 23 -3.38 25.60 -15.26
C LEU A 23 -4.20 26.63 -14.47
N GLY A 24 -4.02 26.72 -13.14
CA GLY A 24 -4.78 27.63 -12.27
C GLY A 24 -6.28 27.33 -12.22
N MET A 25 -6.72 26.19 -12.77
CA MET A 25 -8.13 25.79 -12.84
C MET A 25 -8.62 25.20 -11.51
N ILE A 26 -7.70 24.77 -10.64
CA ILE A 26 -8.02 24.18 -9.35
C ILE A 26 -8.23 25.29 -8.30
N ASN A 27 -9.42 25.28 -7.70
CA ASN A 27 -9.70 26.05 -6.50
C ASN A 27 -9.01 25.38 -5.29
N ILE A 28 -7.93 26.01 -4.80
CA ILE A 28 -7.14 25.51 -3.66
C ILE A 28 -7.97 25.25 -2.39
N PRO A 29 -8.85 26.17 -1.93
CA PRO A 29 -9.63 25.89 -0.71
C PRO A 29 -10.58 24.70 -0.88
N MET A 30 -11.19 24.54 -2.05
CA MET A 30 -12.03 23.36 -2.36
C MET A 30 -11.20 22.07 -2.39
N MET A 31 -9.99 22.11 -2.96
CA MET A 31 -9.07 20.96 -3.01
C MET A 31 -8.70 20.48 -1.60
N LEU A 32 -8.35 21.39 -0.70
CA LEU A 32 -7.99 21.05 0.68
C LEU A 32 -9.17 20.46 1.45
N LEU A 33 -10.38 20.98 1.24
CA LEU A 33 -11.61 20.41 1.81
C LEU A 33 -11.86 18.98 1.33
N LEU A 34 -11.75 18.73 0.03
CA LEU A 34 -11.92 17.39 -0.54
C LEU A 34 -10.83 16.43 -0.06
N MET A 35 -9.58 16.90 0.04
CA MET A 35 -8.46 16.12 0.57
C MET A 35 -8.68 15.75 2.04
N GLY A 36 -9.15 16.70 2.86
CA GLY A 36 -9.49 16.47 4.26
C GLY A 36 -10.65 15.48 4.42
N LEU A 37 -11.70 15.62 3.61
CA LEU A 37 -12.82 14.68 3.60
C LEU A 37 -12.37 13.26 3.21
N TYR A 38 -11.51 13.14 2.20
CA TYR A 38 -10.93 11.86 1.79
C TYR A 38 -10.07 11.24 2.90
N PHE A 39 -9.28 12.03 3.61
CA PHE A 39 -8.51 11.56 4.76
C PHE A 39 -9.42 11.01 5.86
N ILE A 40 -10.48 11.75 6.22
CA ILE A 40 -11.48 11.30 7.20
C ILE A 40 -12.15 10.01 6.74
N PHE A 41 -12.52 9.90 5.46
CA PHE A 41 -13.10 8.69 4.89
C PHE A 41 -12.16 7.48 5.04
N ASN A 42 -10.85 7.64 4.80
CA ASN A 42 -9.88 6.56 4.99
C ASN A 42 -9.77 6.10 6.46
N LEU A 43 -9.91 7.03 7.41
CA LEU A 43 -9.96 6.71 8.84
C LEU A 43 -11.19 5.85 9.15
N PHE A 44 -12.37 6.24 8.65
CA PHE A 44 -13.59 5.44 8.80
C PHE A 44 -13.47 4.06 8.16
N GLN A 45 -12.92 3.97 6.95
CA GLN A 45 -12.70 2.70 6.26
C GLN A 45 -11.81 1.76 7.10
N THR A 46 -10.76 2.28 7.71
CA THR A 46 -9.86 1.46 8.54
C THR A 46 -10.54 0.99 9.83
N MET A 47 -11.34 1.86 10.45
CA MET A 47 -12.16 1.46 11.61
C MET A 47 -13.18 0.38 11.23
N ALA A 48 -13.83 0.49 10.07
CA ALA A 48 -14.74 -0.55 9.58
C ALA A 48 -14.03 -1.89 9.37
N PHE A 49 -12.81 -1.88 8.82
CA PHE A 49 -11.99 -3.10 8.70
C PHE A 49 -11.62 -3.69 10.06
N PHE A 50 -11.28 -2.84 11.04
CA PHE A 50 -10.94 -3.28 12.39
C PHE A 50 -12.14 -3.95 13.08
N VAL A 51 -13.33 -3.36 12.96
CA VAL A 51 -14.59 -3.95 13.43
C VAL A 51 -14.90 -5.25 12.70
N GLY A 52 -14.70 -5.32 11.38
CA GLY A 52 -14.86 -6.55 10.61
C GLY A 52 -13.97 -7.70 11.10
N ARG A 53 -12.71 -7.39 11.45
CA ARG A 53 -11.81 -8.39 12.05
C ARG A 53 -12.23 -8.81 13.46
N TYR A 54 -12.76 -7.89 14.26
CA TYR A 54 -13.29 -8.20 15.58
C TYR A 54 -14.39 -9.27 15.55
N PHE A 55 -15.26 -9.27 14.54
CA PHE A 55 -16.31 -10.29 14.42
C PHE A 55 -15.82 -11.66 13.93
N ILE A 56 -14.68 -11.71 13.25
CA ILE A 56 -14.16 -12.93 12.61
C ILE A 56 -13.10 -13.63 13.49
N GLN A 57 -12.30 -12.85 14.21
CA GLN A 57 -11.23 -13.34 15.06
C GLN A 57 -11.59 -12.93 16.49
N ASP A 58 -11.94 -13.88 17.37
CA ASP A 58 -12.27 -13.71 18.80
C ASP A 58 -11.10 -13.09 19.60
N TYR A 59 -10.77 -11.84 19.32
CA TYR A 59 -9.61 -11.15 19.86
C TYR A 59 -9.93 -10.53 21.22
N LYS A 60 -9.02 -10.70 22.19
CA LYS A 60 -9.17 -10.16 23.54
C LYS A 60 -9.20 -8.62 23.52
N ARG A 61 -10.16 -8.06 24.24
CA ARG A 61 -10.44 -6.61 24.31
C ARG A 61 -9.29 -5.85 24.98
N TYR A 62 -8.65 -4.93 24.24
CA TYR A 62 -7.86 -3.84 24.84
C TYR A 62 -8.38 -2.49 24.32
N PRO A 63 -8.87 -1.60 25.19
CA PRO A 63 -9.44 -0.31 24.77
C PRO A 63 -8.40 0.66 24.18
N GLY A 64 -7.10 0.44 24.45
CA GLY A 64 -6.01 1.21 23.85
C GLY A 64 -5.72 0.89 22.37
N GLU A 65 -6.27 -0.21 21.84
CA GLU A 65 -5.96 -0.64 20.46
C GLU A 65 -6.59 0.25 19.40
N VAL A 66 -7.72 0.90 19.71
CA VAL A 66 -8.38 1.83 18.76
C VAL A 66 -7.55 3.09 18.54
N ALA A 67 -7.00 3.66 19.61
CA ALA A 67 -6.11 4.82 19.53
C ALA A 67 -4.81 4.47 18.79
N LYS A 68 -4.24 3.29 19.07
CA LYS A 68 -3.07 2.78 18.31
C LYS A 68 -3.42 2.57 16.84
N ALA A 69 -4.58 1.99 16.53
CA ALA A 69 -5.03 1.77 15.16
C ALA A 69 -5.17 3.10 14.40
N PHE A 70 -5.69 4.14 15.05
CA PHE A 70 -5.76 5.49 14.46
C PHE A 70 -4.37 6.06 14.14
N PHE A 71 -3.43 5.95 15.09
CA PHE A 71 -2.06 6.39 14.90
C PHE A 71 -1.35 5.63 13.77
N ILE A 72 -1.51 4.29 13.76
CA ILE A 72 -0.96 3.42 12.71
C ILE A 72 -1.56 3.75 11.35
N THR A 73 -2.87 4.02 11.26
CA THR A 73 -3.54 4.39 10.00
C THR A 73 -3.03 5.72 9.45
N THR A 74 -2.78 6.68 10.35
CA THR A 74 -2.25 7.99 9.96
C THR A 74 -0.81 7.84 9.45
N LEU A 75 0.05 7.11 10.16
CA LEU A 75 1.41 6.81 9.71
C LEU A 75 1.44 6.02 8.41
N ASP A 76 0.54 5.04 8.25
CA ASP A 76 0.39 4.25 7.02
C ASP A 76 0.10 5.17 5.82
N ALA A 77 -0.85 6.09 5.97
CA ALA A 77 -1.23 7.01 4.91
C ALA A 77 -0.09 7.92 4.44
N PHE A 78 0.75 8.39 5.37
CA PHE A 78 1.84 9.33 5.06
C PHE A 78 3.15 8.66 4.64
N PHE A 79 3.51 7.52 5.24
CA PHE A 79 4.82 6.90 5.01
C PHE A 79 4.72 5.61 4.21
N PHE A 80 3.82 4.71 4.62
CA PHE A 80 3.76 3.37 4.05
C PHE A 80 3.16 3.38 2.65
N ARG A 81 2.10 4.15 2.41
CA ARG A 81 1.46 4.23 1.09
C ARG A 81 2.37 4.82 0.02
N PRO A 82 3.04 5.97 0.23
CA PRO A 82 3.99 6.47 -0.76
C PRO A 82 5.16 5.51 -0.98
N TYR A 83 5.67 4.90 0.09
CA TYR A 83 6.74 3.90 -0.03
C TYR A 83 6.31 2.67 -0.85
N LEU A 84 5.13 2.12 -0.59
CA LEU A 84 4.58 1.02 -1.38
C LEU A 84 4.37 1.41 -2.83
N LEU A 85 3.97 2.66 -3.09
CA LEU A 85 3.86 3.19 -4.44
C LEU A 85 5.20 3.13 -5.17
N TRP A 86 6.27 3.60 -4.54
CA TRP A 86 7.63 3.54 -5.08
C TRP A 86 8.08 2.11 -5.36
N VAL A 87 7.87 1.19 -4.40
CA VAL A 87 8.21 -0.23 -4.56
C VAL A 87 7.42 -0.85 -5.72
N ARG A 88 6.14 -0.53 -5.86
CA ARG A 88 5.28 -1.02 -6.94
C ARG A 88 5.66 -0.46 -8.30
N LEU A 89 6.08 0.80 -8.36
CA LEU A 89 6.62 1.38 -9.58
C LEU A 89 7.90 0.69 -9.97
N TYR A 90 8.85 0.57 -9.02
CA TYR A 90 10.11 -0.13 -9.24
C TYR A 90 9.88 -1.57 -9.71
N SER A 91 8.93 -2.30 -9.11
CA SER A 91 8.59 -3.66 -9.51
C SER A 91 7.90 -3.70 -10.87
N ALA A 92 7.01 -2.78 -11.22
CA ALA A 92 6.40 -2.72 -12.54
C ALA A 92 7.42 -2.48 -13.66
N PHE A 93 8.41 -1.61 -13.44
CA PHE A 93 9.51 -1.39 -14.37
C PHE A 93 10.47 -2.60 -14.44
N THR A 94 10.83 -3.16 -13.29
CA THR A 94 11.76 -4.31 -13.20
C THR A 94 11.14 -5.62 -13.72
N TYR A 95 9.84 -5.83 -13.51
CA TYR A 95 9.11 -7.01 -13.99
C TYR A 95 9.08 -7.04 -15.52
N ARG A 96 8.90 -5.88 -16.17
CA ARG A 96 9.05 -5.77 -17.63
C ARG A 96 10.47 -6.08 -18.10
N ALA A 97 11.49 -5.70 -17.34
CA ALA A 97 12.90 -5.93 -17.70
C ALA A 97 13.35 -7.40 -17.52
N LYS A 98 12.79 -8.14 -16.56
CA LYS A 98 13.18 -9.53 -16.24
C LYS A 98 12.31 -10.61 -16.90
N LEU A 99 11.35 -10.24 -17.75
CA LEU A 99 10.46 -11.17 -18.46
C LEU A 99 11.20 -12.27 -19.25
N HIS A 100 12.42 -12.00 -19.71
CA HIS A 100 13.21 -12.93 -20.53
C HIS A 100 14.37 -13.64 -19.82
N SER A 101 14.54 -13.46 -18.50
CA SER A 101 15.63 -14.09 -17.76
C SER A 101 15.10 -14.82 -16.53
N TRP A 102 14.82 -16.11 -16.70
CA TRP A 102 14.73 -17.04 -15.58
C TRP A 102 16.13 -17.19 -14.98
N ALA A 103 16.30 -16.82 -13.71
CA ALA A 103 17.51 -17.19 -12.98
C ALA A 103 17.52 -18.73 -12.83
N PRO A 104 18.65 -19.41 -13.08
CA PRO A 104 18.74 -20.85 -12.88
C PRO A 104 18.51 -21.17 -11.40
N ILE A 105 17.52 -22.02 -11.11
CA ILE A 105 17.28 -22.54 -9.78
C ILE A 105 18.38 -23.57 -9.51
N GLU A 106 19.46 -23.15 -8.85
CA GLU A 106 20.45 -24.08 -8.33
C GLU A 106 19.83 -24.83 -7.15
N ARG A 107 19.48 -26.10 -7.36
CA ARG A 107 19.17 -27.01 -6.26
C ARG A 107 20.46 -27.32 -5.52
N GLY A 108 20.59 -26.81 -4.29
CA GLY A 108 21.57 -27.33 -3.35
C GLY A 108 21.22 -28.79 -3.05
N THR A 109 22.11 -29.71 -3.41
CA THR A 109 22.07 -31.09 -2.93
C THR A 109 22.09 -31.06 -1.41
N ILE A 110 21.00 -31.46 -0.78
CA ILE A 110 21.01 -31.75 0.65
C ILE A 110 21.85 -33.03 0.76
N GLU A 111 23.10 -32.90 1.17
CA GLU A 111 23.91 -34.06 1.58
C GLU A 111 23.25 -34.66 2.83
N ASP A 112 22.63 -35.82 2.66
CA ASP A 112 22.08 -36.61 3.75
C ASP A 112 23.26 -37.19 4.56
N GLN A 113 23.74 -36.41 5.52
CA GLN A 113 24.63 -36.90 6.58
C GLN A 113 23.81 -37.66 7.62
N SER A 114 23.28 -38.84 7.25
CA SER A 114 22.67 -39.78 8.21
C SER A 114 23.01 -41.25 7.96
N VAL A 115 24.18 -41.52 7.37
CA VAL A 115 24.78 -42.87 7.36
C VAL A 115 26.22 -42.76 7.85
N ASN A 116 26.38 -42.82 9.17
CA ASN A 116 27.51 -43.35 9.96
C ASN A 116 27.58 -42.60 11.29
N ASP A 117 26.85 -43.11 12.29
CA ASP A 117 27.32 -43.36 13.66
C ASP A 117 26.25 -44.12 14.46
#